data_AF-Q0JDX9-F1
#
_entry.id   AF-Q0JDX9-F1
#
_cell.length_a   1.000
_cell.length_b   1.000
_cell.length_c   1.000
_cell.angle_alpha   90.00
_cell.angle_beta   90.00
_cell.angle_gamma   90.00
#
_symmetry.space_group_name_H-M   'P 1'
#
loop_
_entity.id
_entity.type
_entity.pdbx_description
1 polymer ?
#
loop_
_entity_poly.entity_id
_entity_poly.type
_entity_poly.pdbx_seq_one_letter_code
_entity_poly.pdbx_strand_id
1 'polypeptide(L)'
;AMSEDYRRNCQCPHVVQQMVLINIKDMLRSMGKDIRSFPLPGVDMLHDTTNGVPKEIIEESMIKVDPEDTALCNSLNTEQRAAYDEILATVDHNEGGLFFIDGPGGTGKTFLYRALLATVREQGKIAIATATSGVAASIMPGGRTAHSRFKIPLRIDDGAICTFTKQSGTAKLLQMASLIIWDEASMTKRQAVEALDNSMRDIMDKPNLPFGGKTVVFGGDFRQVLPIVRHGSRGQILDASLRRSNLWGCMRHLQLVRNMRAQNDPWFVEYLLRIGNGTEEINDNGDIHLPDNICVPYTGDDSDLDKLMESVYPTLNDCLADPNYITSRAILSTRNDCVDNINLKMIDRFQGEEMVYHSFDSAEDDPHNYYPPKFLNTLTPYGLPPHMLKLKINCPIILLRNIDPANGLCNGTRLVVRGFQKNAIDVEIVLGQHSRTRVLLP
;
A
#
# COMPACT_ATOMS: atom_id res chain seq x y z
N ALA A 1 -13.60 23.99 2.87
CA ALA A 1 -12.89 22.75 3.25
C ALA A 1 -12.30 22.86 4.66
N MET A 2 -11.00 23.11 4.88
CA MET A 2 -10.39 23.04 6.24
C MET A 2 -11.06 23.94 7.29
N SER A 3 -11.48 25.15 6.94
CA SER A 3 -12.17 26.06 7.87
C SER A 3 -13.56 25.58 8.26
N GLU A 4 -14.23 24.78 7.43
CA GLU A 4 -15.56 24.22 7.71
C GLU A 4 -15.46 23.07 8.71
N ASP A 5 -14.38 22.28 8.68
CA ASP A 5 -14.14 21.22 9.66
C ASP A 5 -13.88 21.79 11.06
N TYR A 6 -13.04 22.82 11.18
CA TYR A 6 -12.82 23.49 12.47
C TYR A 6 -14.07 24.22 12.98
N ARG A 7 -14.94 24.73 12.08
CA ARG A 7 -16.22 25.34 12.47
C ARG A 7 -17.19 24.37 13.15
N ARG A 8 -17.04 23.06 12.94
CA ARG A 8 -17.86 22.05 13.63
C ARG A 8 -17.58 22.02 15.13
N ASN A 9 -16.36 22.38 15.54
CA ASN A 9 -15.90 22.32 16.93
C ASN A 9 -15.70 23.72 17.57
N CYS A 10 -15.61 24.79 16.78
CA CYS A 10 -15.45 26.15 17.28
C CYS A 10 -16.17 27.17 16.38
N GLN A 11 -17.10 27.95 16.93
CA GLN A 11 -17.88 28.94 16.15
C GLN A 11 -17.17 30.30 16.00
N CYS A 12 -16.07 30.55 16.71
CA CYS A 12 -15.36 31.83 16.62
C CYS A 12 -14.54 31.92 15.31
N PRO A 13 -14.84 32.87 14.39
CA PRO A 13 -14.17 32.96 13.09
C PRO A 13 -12.66 33.19 13.19
N HIS A 14 -12.22 33.98 14.18
CA HIS A 14 -10.79 34.26 14.42
C HIS A 14 -10.04 33.00 14.86
N VAL A 15 -10.60 32.24 15.80
CA VAL A 15 -9.97 30.99 16.30
C VAL A 15 -9.90 29.96 15.19
N VAL A 16 -10.96 29.80 14.39
CA VAL A 16 -10.97 28.92 13.22
C VAL A 16 -9.89 29.33 12.20
N GLN A 17 -9.77 30.63 11.92
CA GLN A 17 -8.73 31.13 11.02
C GLN A 17 -7.33 30.80 11.53
N GLN A 18 -7.07 31.01 12.83
CA GLN A 18 -5.78 30.69 13.44
C GLN A 18 -5.48 29.18 13.45
N MET A 19 -6.47 28.33 13.73
CA MET A 19 -6.33 26.86 13.62
C MET A 19 -5.97 26.42 12.19
N VAL A 20 -6.61 27.01 11.18
CA VAL A 20 -6.28 26.74 9.77
C VAL A 20 -4.85 27.21 9.45
N LEU A 21 -4.46 28.40 9.91
CA LEU A 21 -3.10 28.93 9.69
C LEU A 21 -2.02 28.09 10.37
N ILE A 22 -2.28 27.57 11.57
CA ILE A 22 -1.39 26.62 12.26
C ILE A 22 -1.25 25.33 11.45
N ASN A 23 -2.36 24.78 10.94
CA ASN A 23 -2.32 23.57 10.12
C ASN A 23 -1.54 23.77 8.81
N ILE A 24 -1.74 24.92 8.15
CA ILE A 24 -0.97 25.32 6.96
C ILE A 24 0.51 25.48 7.31
N LYS A 25 0.84 26.10 8.45
CA LYS A 25 2.22 26.25 8.93
C LYS A 25 2.89 24.89 9.09
N ASP A 26 2.21 23.92 9.67
CA ASP A 26 2.77 22.59 9.89
C ASP A 26 2.95 21.81 8.58
N MET A 27 1.99 21.92 7.65
CA MET A 27 2.15 21.39 6.29
C MET A 27 3.35 22.03 5.57
N LEU A 28 3.49 23.35 5.62
CA LEU A 28 4.62 24.05 4.99
C LEU A 28 5.96 23.64 5.62
N ARG A 29 6.02 23.50 6.95
CA ARG A 29 7.21 22.99 7.65
C ARG A 29 7.57 21.58 7.21
N SER A 30 6.58 20.70 7.01
CA SER A 30 6.82 19.35 6.49
C SER A 30 7.43 19.36 5.07
N MET A 31 7.23 20.45 4.32
CA MET A 31 7.81 20.71 3.00
C MET A 31 9.09 21.57 3.05
N GLY A 32 9.63 21.84 4.25
CA GLY A 32 10.82 22.67 4.45
C GLY A 32 10.62 24.18 4.21
N LYS A 33 9.38 24.66 4.20
CA LYS A 33 9.04 26.08 4.01
C LYS A 33 8.49 26.70 5.29
N ASP A 34 8.74 27.99 5.46
CA ASP A 34 8.20 28.77 6.57
C ASP A 34 6.90 29.45 6.14
N ILE A 35 5.85 29.44 6.96
CA ILE A 35 4.61 30.15 6.63
C ILE A 35 4.85 31.66 6.41
N ARG A 36 5.87 32.22 7.06
CA ARG A 36 6.29 33.62 6.90
C ARG A 36 6.83 33.94 5.51
N SER A 37 7.17 32.94 4.70
CA SER A 37 7.55 33.16 3.30
C SER A 37 6.35 33.35 2.36
N PHE A 38 5.13 33.27 2.89
CA PHE A 38 3.89 33.46 2.14
C PHE A 38 3.14 34.68 2.68
N PRO A 39 2.37 35.40 1.85
CA PRO A 39 1.60 36.58 2.26
C PRO A 39 0.32 36.17 3.02
N LEU A 40 0.49 35.44 4.13
CA LEU A 40 -0.58 34.97 5.00
C LEU A 40 -0.60 35.77 6.31
N PRO A 41 -1.76 35.88 6.98
CA PRO A 41 -1.86 36.53 8.29
C PRO A 41 -0.93 35.88 9.33
N GLY A 42 -0.50 36.67 10.32
CA GLY A 42 0.34 36.19 11.41
C GLY A 42 -0.32 35.05 12.20
N VAL A 43 0.48 34.04 12.54
CA VAL A 43 0.02 32.87 13.32
C VAL A 43 0.13 33.17 14.81
N ASP A 44 -1.01 33.13 15.50
CA ASP A 44 -1.06 33.18 16.96
C ASP A 44 -0.87 31.77 17.55
N MET A 45 0.25 31.57 18.23
CA MET A 45 0.61 30.29 18.83
C MET A 45 -0.21 29.95 20.08
N LEU A 46 -0.98 30.89 20.64
CA LEU A 46 -1.89 30.62 21.77
C LEU A 46 -3.02 29.64 21.40
N HIS A 47 -3.28 29.47 20.11
CA HIS A 47 -4.29 28.55 19.59
C HIS A 47 -3.70 27.21 19.12
N ASP A 48 -2.40 26.97 19.36
CA ASP A 48 -1.74 25.70 19.05
C ASP A 48 -2.11 24.63 20.08
N THR A 49 -3.07 23.78 19.73
CA THR A 49 -3.51 22.66 20.56
C THR A 49 -2.52 21.49 20.56
N THR A 50 -1.48 21.52 19.73
CA THR A 50 -0.52 20.43 19.57
C THR A 50 0.71 20.55 20.47
N ASN A 51 0.87 21.66 21.19
CA ASN A 51 2.07 21.96 22.00
C ASN A 51 3.40 21.78 21.24
N GLY A 52 3.40 21.95 19.92
CA GLY A 52 4.58 21.75 19.08
C GLY A 52 4.94 20.28 18.79
N VAL A 53 4.08 19.32 19.16
CA VAL A 53 4.20 17.92 18.74
C VAL A 53 3.85 17.82 17.25
N PRO A 54 4.73 17.27 16.40
CA PRO A 54 4.45 17.10 14.99
C PRO A 54 3.19 16.30 14.72
N LYS A 55 2.45 16.71 13.69
CA LYS A 55 1.20 16.06 13.25
C LYS A 55 1.39 14.57 13.02
N GLU A 56 2.53 14.16 12.44
CA GLU A 56 2.85 12.77 12.16
C GLU A 56 2.91 11.90 13.42
N ILE A 57 3.34 12.46 14.56
CA ILE A 57 3.36 11.77 15.86
C ILE A 57 1.95 11.67 16.43
N ILE A 58 1.17 12.74 16.33
CA ILE A 58 -0.22 12.77 16.80
C ILE A 58 -1.05 11.74 16.03
N GLU A 59 -0.95 11.74 14.70
CA GLU A 59 -1.62 10.78 13.82
C GLU A 59 -1.28 9.34 14.21
N GLU A 60 0.00 9.03 14.48
CA GLU A 60 0.43 7.67 14.83
C GLU A 60 0.02 7.27 16.26
N SER A 61 0.04 8.22 17.19
CA SER A 61 -0.33 7.98 18.60
C SER A 61 -1.85 7.82 18.79
N MET A 62 -2.65 8.36 17.87
CA MET A 62 -4.11 8.27 17.89
C MET A 62 -4.65 7.00 17.23
N ILE A 63 -3.78 6.14 16.68
CA ILE A 63 -4.21 4.86 16.11
C ILE A 63 -4.77 4.00 17.24
N LYS A 64 -6.08 3.75 17.19
CA LYS A 64 -6.75 2.85 18.14
C LYS A 64 -6.24 1.44 17.94
N VAL A 65 -5.86 0.79 19.03
CA VAL A 65 -5.57 -0.63 19.03
C VAL A 65 -6.91 -1.37 19.04
N ASP A 66 -7.11 -2.22 18.04
CA ASP A 66 -8.28 -3.10 17.99
C ASP A 66 -8.11 -4.22 19.02
N PRO A 67 -9.07 -4.44 19.94
CA PRO A 67 -9.01 -5.55 20.88
C PRO A 67 -8.83 -6.92 20.20
N GLU A 68 -9.34 -7.10 18.97
CA GLU A 68 -9.11 -8.31 18.19
C GLU A 68 -7.62 -8.48 17.84
N ASP A 69 -6.93 -7.39 17.52
CA ASP A 69 -5.50 -7.41 17.19
C ASP A 69 -4.63 -7.78 18.40
N THR A 70 -5.01 -7.30 19.58
CA THR A 70 -4.34 -7.67 20.84
C THR A 70 -4.49 -9.17 21.11
N ALA A 71 -5.67 -9.74 20.83
CA ALA A 71 -5.92 -11.16 21.07
C ALA A 71 -5.15 -12.08 20.10
N LEU A 72 -4.68 -11.57 18.94
CA LEU A 72 -3.92 -12.36 17.96
C LEU A 72 -2.65 -12.94 18.54
N CYS A 73 -2.05 -12.24 19.51
CA CYS A 73 -0.85 -12.72 20.16
C CYS A 73 -1.09 -14.07 20.85
N ASN A 74 -2.32 -14.47 21.18
CA ASN A 74 -2.62 -15.76 21.81
C ASN A 74 -2.80 -16.92 20.82
N SER A 75 -2.99 -16.64 19.54
CA SER A 75 -3.28 -17.62 18.49
C SER A 75 -2.15 -17.80 17.47
N LEU A 76 -0.97 -17.21 17.74
CA LEU A 76 0.23 -17.43 16.95
C LEU A 76 0.65 -18.90 16.97
N ASN A 77 1.00 -19.44 15.80
CA ASN A 77 1.62 -20.75 15.71
C ASN A 77 3.07 -20.72 16.23
N THR A 78 3.74 -21.88 16.32
CA THR A 78 5.08 -22.00 16.92
C THR A 78 6.14 -21.11 16.27
N GLU A 79 6.17 -21.02 14.95
CA GLU A 79 7.15 -20.22 14.20
C GLU A 79 6.87 -18.71 14.34
N GLN A 80 5.59 -18.35 14.24
CA GLN A 80 5.13 -16.98 14.46
C GLN A 80 5.40 -16.53 15.90
N ARG A 81 5.21 -17.42 16.89
CA ARG A 81 5.53 -17.16 18.30
C ARG A 81 7.01 -16.90 18.48
N ALA A 82 7.87 -17.77 17.96
CA ALA A 82 9.32 -17.59 18.07
C ALA A 82 9.77 -16.25 17.49
N ALA A 83 9.25 -15.90 16.30
CA ALA A 83 9.53 -14.61 15.68
C ALA A 83 8.99 -13.43 16.50
N TYR A 84 7.76 -13.55 17.02
CA TYR A 84 7.12 -12.55 17.86
C TYR A 84 7.92 -12.27 19.13
N ASP A 85 8.30 -13.31 19.87
CA ASP A 85 9.04 -13.22 21.13
C ASP A 85 10.43 -12.62 20.91
N GLU A 86 11.15 -13.07 19.87
CA GLU A 86 12.49 -12.58 19.53
C GLU A 86 12.47 -11.10 19.15
N ILE A 87 11.51 -10.67 18.32
CA ILE A 87 11.37 -9.26 17.92
C ILE A 87 10.96 -8.41 19.12
N LEU A 88 9.95 -8.83 19.89
CA LEU A 88 9.44 -8.05 21.00
C LEU A 88 10.50 -7.86 22.10
N ALA A 89 11.33 -8.87 22.35
CA ALA A 89 12.46 -8.75 23.27
C ALA A 89 13.41 -7.60 22.88
N THR A 90 13.71 -7.43 21.58
CA THR A 90 14.56 -6.29 21.14
C THR A 90 13.88 -4.93 21.32
N VAL A 91 12.56 -4.88 21.17
CA VAL A 91 11.76 -3.65 21.37
C VAL A 91 11.68 -3.28 22.85
N ASP A 92 11.59 -4.27 23.74
CA ASP A 92 11.50 -4.06 25.18
C ASP A 92 12.85 -3.69 25.80
N HIS A 93 13.94 -4.30 25.35
CA HIS A 93 15.30 -3.95 25.80
C HIS A 93 15.90 -2.74 25.08
N ASN A 94 15.25 -2.23 24.02
CA ASN A 94 15.72 -1.11 23.20
C ASN A 94 17.15 -1.32 22.64
N GLU A 95 17.47 -2.57 22.32
CA GLU A 95 18.78 -2.98 21.76
C GLU A 95 18.89 -2.67 20.26
N GLY A 96 17.74 -2.43 19.62
CA GLY A 96 17.62 -2.40 18.18
C GLY A 96 17.70 -3.82 17.59
N GLY A 97 17.40 -3.96 16.31
CA GLY A 97 17.42 -5.26 15.67
C GLY A 97 16.94 -5.16 14.23
N LEU A 98 17.59 -5.91 13.35
CA LEU A 98 17.24 -5.94 11.94
C LEU A 98 16.77 -7.34 11.59
N PHE A 99 15.50 -7.48 11.24
CA PHE A 99 14.85 -8.77 11.01
C PHE A 99 14.30 -8.87 9.59
N PHE A 100 14.33 -10.07 9.02
CA PHE A 100 13.62 -10.41 7.79
C PHE A 100 12.75 -11.64 8.02
N ILE A 101 11.43 -11.46 7.93
CA ILE A 101 10.45 -12.55 7.96
C ILE A 101 10.28 -13.11 6.55
N ASP A 102 10.89 -14.26 6.29
CA ASP A 102 10.67 -15.04 5.07
C ASP A 102 9.49 -15.97 5.28
N GLY A 103 8.45 -15.83 4.47
CA GLY A 103 7.32 -16.73 4.52
C GLY A 103 6.60 -16.78 3.19
N PRO A 104 6.31 -17.97 2.64
CA PRO A 104 5.46 -18.13 1.47
C PRO A 104 4.09 -17.42 1.59
N GLY A 105 3.42 -17.24 0.47
CA GLY A 105 2.03 -16.80 0.44
C GLY A 105 1.13 -17.64 1.36
N GLY A 106 0.46 -16.99 2.31
CA GLY A 106 -0.49 -17.65 3.22
C GLY A 106 0.07 -18.12 4.57
N THR A 107 1.34 -17.88 4.90
CA THR A 107 1.91 -18.27 6.21
C THR A 107 1.59 -17.34 7.38
N GLY A 108 0.78 -16.29 7.14
CA GLY A 108 0.34 -15.38 8.20
C GLY A 108 1.37 -14.31 8.59
N LYS A 109 2.26 -13.88 7.68
CA LYS A 109 3.17 -12.73 7.91
C LYS A 109 2.44 -11.49 8.43
N THR A 110 1.39 -11.06 7.74
CA THR A 110 0.59 -9.89 8.14
C THR A 110 -0.14 -10.09 9.46
N PHE A 111 -0.51 -11.33 9.81
CA PHE A 111 -1.09 -11.67 11.10
C PHE A 111 -0.08 -11.45 12.24
N LEU A 112 1.16 -11.90 12.05
CA LEU A 112 2.27 -11.63 12.97
C LEU A 112 2.53 -10.12 13.11
N TYR A 113 2.53 -9.35 12.02
CA TYR A 113 2.73 -7.91 12.06
C TYR A 113 1.63 -7.19 12.85
N ARG A 114 0.37 -7.58 12.68
CA ARG A 114 -0.75 -7.02 13.45
C ARG A 114 -0.59 -7.27 14.95
N ALA A 115 -0.22 -8.48 15.34
CA ALA A 115 0.04 -8.82 16.74
C ALA A 115 1.19 -7.97 17.34
N LEU A 116 2.30 -7.82 16.61
CA LEU A 116 3.43 -6.98 17.04
C LEU A 116 3.03 -5.50 17.18
N LEU A 117 2.34 -4.96 16.17
CA LEU A 117 1.87 -3.57 16.16
C LEU A 117 0.94 -3.29 17.34
N ALA A 118 -0.03 -4.17 17.59
CA ALA A 118 -0.98 -4.02 18.69
C ALA A 118 -0.26 -4.04 20.05
N THR A 119 0.61 -5.03 20.27
CA THR A 119 1.35 -5.17 21.53
C THR A 119 2.20 -3.94 21.82
N VAL A 120 2.98 -3.46 20.85
CA VAL A 120 3.86 -2.30 21.05
C VAL A 120 3.05 -1.02 21.28
N ARG A 121 1.93 -0.86 20.59
CA ARG A 121 1.04 0.31 20.76
C ARG A 121 0.30 0.30 22.10
N GLU A 122 -0.10 -0.86 22.62
CA GLU A 122 -0.68 -0.97 23.98
C GLU A 122 0.29 -0.55 25.08
N GLN A 123 1.59 -0.76 24.87
CA GLN A 123 2.63 -0.26 25.76
C GLN A 123 2.83 1.27 25.69
N GLY A 124 2.03 1.98 24.87
CA GLY A 124 2.17 3.42 24.64
C GLY A 124 3.38 3.81 23.78
N LYS A 125 4.04 2.84 23.14
CA LYS A 125 5.19 3.06 22.25
C LYS A 125 4.70 3.29 20.81
N ILE A 126 5.53 4.00 20.02
CA ILE A 126 5.25 4.23 18.60
C ILE A 126 5.71 3.02 17.77
N ALA A 127 4.76 2.38 17.08
CA ALA A 127 5.02 1.33 16.10
C ALA A 127 4.54 1.76 14.71
N ILE A 128 5.46 1.82 13.75
CA ILE A 128 5.20 2.30 12.39
C ILE A 128 4.98 1.11 11.46
N ALA A 129 3.79 1.07 10.83
CA ALA A 129 3.46 0.09 9.81
C ALA A 129 3.66 0.66 8.40
N THR A 130 4.50 0.00 7.60
CA THR A 130 4.67 0.33 6.19
C THR A 130 4.64 -0.88 5.28
N ALA A 131 4.32 -0.67 4.02
CA ALA A 131 4.45 -1.68 2.98
C ALA A 131 4.90 -1.07 1.65
N THR A 132 5.36 -1.91 0.73
CA THR A 132 5.73 -1.47 -0.63
C THR A 132 4.53 -1.01 -1.46
N SER A 133 3.37 -1.67 -1.31
CA SER A 133 2.13 -1.35 -2.03
C SER A 133 1.06 -0.75 -1.12
N GLY A 134 0.13 0.03 -1.70
CA GLY A 134 -0.99 0.61 -0.95
C GLY A 134 -1.96 -0.44 -0.43
N VAL A 135 -2.20 -1.51 -1.20
CA VAL A 135 -3.02 -2.66 -0.79
C VAL A 135 -2.44 -3.36 0.44
N ALA A 136 -1.14 -3.64 0.44
CA ALA A 136 -0.50 -4.29 1.60
C ALA A 136 -0.51 -3.37 2.82
N ALA A 137 -0.31 -2.06 2.60
CA ALA A 137 -0.36 -1.08 3.67
C ALA A 137 -1.75 -0.98 4.31
N SER A 138 -2.85 -1.04 3.54
CA SER A 138 -4.21 -0.89 4.06
C SER A 138 -4.69 -2.05 4.93
N ILE A 139 -4.02 -3.20 4.86
CA ILE A 139 -4.33 -4.38 5.70
C ILE A 139 -3.77 -4.19 7.12
N MET A 140 -2.73 -3.37 7.29
CA MET A 140 -2.14 -3.10 8.59
C MET A 140 -2.75 -1.85 9.25
N PRO A 141 -3.09 -1.88 10.55
CA PRO A 141 -3.62 -0.71 11.25
C PRO A 141 -2.66 0.49 11.19
N GLY A 142 -3.13 1.60 10.61
CA GLY A 142 -2.32 2.81 10.38
C GLY A 142 -1.23 2.66 9.31
N GLY A 143 -1.29 1.60 8.50
CA GLY A 143 -0.31 1.32 7.47
C GLY A 143 -0.28 2.39 6.37
N ARG A 144 0.94 2.73 5.93
CA ARG A 144 1.17 3.63 4.78
C ARG A 144 2.18 3.02 3.82
N THR A 145 2.20 3.47 2.58
CA THR A 145 3.29 3.06 1.66
C THR A 145 4.62 3.60 2.19
N ALA A 146 5.67 2.79 2.11
CA ALA A 146 7.01 3.17 2.56
C ALA A 146 7.51 4.46 1.88
N HIS A 147 7.25 4.59 0.57
CA HIS A 147 7.56 5.81 -0.18
C HIS A 147 6.90 7.06 0.42
N SER A 148 5.62 6.98 0.81
CA SER A 148 4.91 8.14 1.39
C SER A 148 5.34 8.44 2.82
N ARG A 149 5.56 7.39 3.63
CA ARG A 149 5.91 7.50 5.06
C ARG A 149 7.34 8.01 5.25
N PHE A 150 8.28 7.45 4.49
CA PHE A 150 9.69 7.76 4.61
C PHE A 150 10.18 8.79 3.59
N LYS A 151 9.28 9.36 2.76
CA LYS A 151 9.62 10.36 1.73
C LYS A 151 10.76 9.90 0.81
N ILE A 152 10.70 8.62 0.42
CA ILE A 152 11.70 8.01 -0.45
C ILE A 152 11.58 8.65 -1.85
N PRO A 153 12.69 9.11 -2.45
CA PRO A 153 12.68 9.64 -3.81
C PRO A 153 12.10 8.62 -4.81
N LEU A 154 11.46 9.09 -5.89
CA LEU A 154 11.00 8.19 -6.97
C LEU A 154 12.15 7.72 -7.87
N ARG A 155 13.20 8.53 -7.97
CA ARG A 155 14.46 8.19 -8.64
C ARG A 155 15.51 8.06 -7.54
N ILE A 156 16.04 6.87 -7.37
CA ILE A 156 16.95 6.53 -6.27
C ILE A 156 18.17 5.90 -6.88
N ASP A 157 19.31 6.52 -6.61
CA ASP A 157 20.64 6.04 -6.95
C ASP A 157 21.34 5.50 -5.70
N ASP A 158 22.44 4.78 -5.89
CA ASP A 158 23.23 4.24 -4.77
C ASP A 158 23.75 5.39 -3.89
N GLY A 159 23.65 5.23 -2.56
CA GLY A 159 24.04 6.26 -1.58
C GLY A 159 23.05 7.41 -1.40
N ALA A 160 21.86 7.33 -2.01
CA ALA A 160 20.80 8.31 -1.77
C ALA A 160 20.35 8.34 -0.29
N ILE A 161 19.63 9.42 0.05
CA ILE A 161 18.94 9.62 1.32
C ILE A 161 17.46 9.94 1.05
N CYS A 162 16.61 9.71 2.04
CA CYS A 162 15.23 10.16 2.00
C CYS A 162 15.14 11.70 1.98
N THR A 163 14.03 12.23 1.44
CA THR A 163 13.89 13.69 1.22
C THR A 163 13.44 14.48 2.45
N PHE A 164 13.16 13.82 3.59
CA PHE A 164 12.82 14.51 4.83
C PHE A 164 14.05 15.11 5.51
N THR A 165 13.88 16.24 6.20
CA THR A 165 14.96 16.91 6.95
C THR A 165 15.02 16.45 8.40
N LYS A 166 16.18 16.63 9.08
CA LYS A 166 16.32 16.32 10.53
C LYS A 166 15.28 17.02 11.42
N GLN A 167 14.81 18.21 11.01
CA GLN A 167 13.85 19.02 11.77
C GLN A 167 12.39 18.68 11.44
N SER A 168 12.15 17.83 10.44
CA SER A 168 10.80 17.46 9.99
C SER A 168 10.03 16.65 11.03
N GLY A 169 8.70 16.66 10.92
CA GLY A 169 7.84 15.80 11.73
C GLY A 169 8.08 14.31 11.49
N THR A 170 8.37 13.92 10.25
CA THR A 170 8.79 12.55 9.90
C THR A 170 10.04 12.12 10.66
N ALA A 171 11.08 12.95 10.71
CA ALA A 171 12.31 12.62 11.43
C ALA A 171 12.05 12.42 12.93
N LYS A 172 11.29 13.32 13.55
CA LYS A 172 10.89 13.20 14.97
C LYS A 172 10.06 11.94 15.24
N LEU A 173 9.12 11.61 14.36
CA LEU A 173 8.34 10.37 14.44
C LEU A 173 9.26 9.14 14.42
N LEU A 174 10.21 9.10 13.48
CA LEU A 174 11.15 7.98 13.33
C LEU A 174 12.10 7.87 14.54
N GLN A 175 12.52 9.00 15.11
CA GLN A 175 13.30 9.03 16.35
C GLN A 175 12.53 8.46 17.55
N MET A 176 11.20 8.65 17.61
CA MET A 176 10.35 8.11 18.67
C MET A 176 9.91 6.65 18.43
N ALA A 177 9.98 6.16 17.19
CA ALA A 177 9.56 4.81 16.85
C ALA A 177 10.36 3.75 17.62
N SER A 178 9.66 2.79 18.22
CA SER A 178 10.27 1.62 18.87
C SER A 178 10.30 0.42 17.93
N LEU A 179 9.36 0.36 16.98
CA LEU A 179 9.27 -0.70 15.98
C LEU A 179 8.90 -0.10 14.61
N ILE A 180 9.58 -0.55 13.56
CA ILE A 180 9.26 -0.22 12.17
C ILE A 180 9.06 -1.52 11.40
N ILE A 181 7.88 -1.69 10.80
CA ILE A 181 7.57 -2.85 9.94
C ILE A 181 7.51 -2.38 8.49
N TRP A 182 8.12 -3.14 7.58
CA TRP A 182 8.04 -2.94 6.14
C TRP A 182 7.67 -4.25 5.44
N ASP A 183 6.39 -4.40 5.07
CA ASP A 183 5.87 -5.56 4.34
C ASP A 183 6.07 -5.46 2.82
N GLU A 184 6.12 -6.59 2.14
CA GLU A 184 6.43 -6.74 0.70
C GLU A 184 7.77 -6.10 0.29
N ALA A 185 8.77 -6.20 1.16
CA ALA A 185 10.12 -5.68 0.95
C ALA A 185 10.87 -6.39 -0.20
N SER A 186 10.49 -7.63 -0.54
CA SER A 186 11.08 -8.37 -1.68
C SER A 186 10.82 -7.68 -3.04
N MET A 187 9.75 -6.90 -3.14
CA MET A 187 9.38 -6.13 -4.33
C MET A 187 10.08 -4.76 -4.42
N THR A 188 10.75 -4.33 -3.35
CA THR A 188 11.40 -3.02 -3.28
C THR A 188 12.86 -3.11 -3.71
N LYS A 189 13.33 -2.08 -4.43
CA LYS A 189 14.75 -1.93 -4.78
C LYS A 189 15.61 -1.72 -3.53
N ARG A 190 16.78 -2.38 -3.45
CA ARG A 190 17.71 -2.23 -2.32
C ARG A 190 18.05 -0.77 -2.01
N GLN A 191 18.16 0.06 -3.04
CA GLN A 191 18.47 1.49 -2.89
C GLN A 191 17.45 2.24 -2.03
N ALA A 192 16.18 1.86 -2.06
CA ALA A 192 15.15 2.50 -1.24
C ALA A 192 15.31 2.15 0.25
N VAL A 193 15.69 0.91 0.54
CA VAL A 193 15.95 0.43 1.90
C VAL A 193 17.25 1.04 2.44
N GLU A 194 18.30 1.08 1.62
CA GLU A 194 19.59 1.70 1.92
C GLU A 194 19.45 3.22 2.14
N ALA A 195 18.62 3.90 1.34
CA ALA A 195 18.35 5.32 1.52
C ALA A 195 17.66 5.62 2.86
N LEU A 196 16.73 4.76 3.27
CA LEU A 196 16.13 4.85 4.60
C LEU A 196 17.18 4.61 5.70
N ASP A 197 18.02 3.58 5.58
CA ASP A 197 19.10 3.30 6.54
C ASP A 197 20.04 4.50 6.70
N ASN A 198 20.51 5.08 5.58
CA ASN A 198 21.35 6.26 5.58
C ASN A 198 20.70 7.44 6.31
N SER A 199 19.43 7.73 6.01
CA SER A 199 18.68 8.79 6.69
C SER A 199 18.47 8.50 8.18
N MET A 200 18.20 7.24 8.55
CA MET A 200 17.98 6.83 9.93
C MET A 200 19.25 6.94 10.77
N ARG A 201 20.40 6.54 10.21
CA ARG A 201 21.72 6.73 10.83
C ARG A 201 22.02 8.20 11.11
N ASP A 202 21.66 9.07 10.17
CA ASP A 202 21.86 10.50 10.28
C ASP A 202 20.92 11.15 11.32
N ILE A 203 19.62 10.86 11.31
CA ILE A 203 18.69 11.46 12.29
C ILE A 203 18.86 10.91 13.71
N MET A 204 19.42 9.71 13.86
CA MET A 204 19.70 9.10 15.18
C MET A 204 21.11 9.40 15.69
N ASP A 205 21.94 10.08 14.90
CA ASP A 205 23.37 10.33 15.15
C ASP A 205 24.15 9.05 15.53
N LYS A 206 23.82 7.94 14.85
CA LYS A 206 24.38 6.60 15.08
C LYS A 206 24.85 5.97 13.75
N PRO A 207 25.96 6.46 13.15
CA PRO A 207 26.38 6.09 11.79
C PRO A 207 26.77 4.61 11.63
N ASN A 208 27.15 3.96 12.72
CA ASN A 208 27.65 2.58 12.70
C ASN A 208 26.57 1.53 13.00
N LEU A 209 25.35 1.95 13.33
CA LEU A 209 24.24 1.04 13.64
C LEU A 209 23.22 1.07 12.51
N PRO A 210 22.85 -0.09 11.93
CA PRO A 210 21.76 -0.17 10.96
C PRO A 210 20.50 0.52 11.49
N PHE A 211 19.89 1.33 10.64
CA PHE A 211 18.71 2.16 10.91
C PHE A 211 18.83 3.00 12.19
N GLY A 212 20.05 3.44 12.53
CA GLY A 212 20.31 4.22 13.74
C GLY A 212 20.02 3.46 15.04
N GLY A 213 20.08 2.12 15.01
CA GLY A 213 19.81 1.25 16.16
C GLY A 213 18.33 1.06 16.46
N LYS A 214 17.44 1.25 15.49
CA LYS A 214 16.02 0.93 15.63
C LYS A 214 15.74 -0.54 15.39
N THR A 215 14.65 -1.06 15.99
CA THR A 215 14.11 -2.36 15.61
C THR A 215 13.31 -2.23 14.32
N VAL A 216 13.80 -2.87 13.25
CA VAL A 216 13.20 -2.86 11.92
C VAL A 216 12.93 -4.29 11.47
N VAL A 217 11.70 -4.54 11.05
CA VAL A 217 11.23 -5.85 10.59
C VAL A 217 10.80 -5.73 9.13
N PHE A 218 11.54 -6.38 8.25
CA PHE A 218 11.17 -6.53 6.85
C PHE A 218 10.36 -7.82 6.66
N GLY A 219 9.35 -7.75 5.81
CA GLY A 219 8.52 -8.88 5.41
C GLY A 219 8.58 -9.09 3.91
N GLY A 220 8.62 -10.34 3.47
CA GLY A 220 8.52 -10.61 2.04
C GLY A 220 8.59 -12.07 1.68
N ASP A 221 8.53 -12.30 0.37
CA ASP A 221 8.65 -13.62 -0.23
C ASP A 221 9.37 -13.44 -1.57
N PHE A 222 10.60 -13.97 -1.67
CA PHE A 222 11.39 -13.88 -2.91
C PHE A 222 10.93 -14.87 -3.99
N ARG A 223 9.95 -15.73 -3.68
CA ARG A 223 9.24 -16.56 -4.66
C ARG A 223 8.17 -15.76 -5.42
N GLN A 224 7.87 -14.55 -4.95
CA GLN A 224 6.98 -13.60 -5.63
C GLN A 224 7.76 -12.71 -6.61
N VAL A 225 7.15 -11.61 -7.04
CA VAL A 225 7.75 -10.70 -8.02
C VAL A 225 8.96 -9.95 -7.44
N LEU A 226 10.01 -9.83 -8.25
CA LEU A 226 11.21 -9.06 -7.93
C LEU A 226 11.00 -7.55 -8.18
N PRO A 227 11.93 -6.69 -7.72
CA PRO A 227 11.82 -5.26 -7.95
C PRO A 227 11.78 -4.90 -9.43
N ILE A 228 10.92 -3.96 -9.79
CA ILE A 228 10.74 -3.52 -11.17
C ILE A 228 11.94 -2.66 -11.60
N VAL A 229 12.74 -3.17 -12.53
CA VAL A 229 13.78 -2.43 -13.25
C VAL A 229 13.36 -2.29 -14.71
N ARG A 230 12.85 -1.10 -15.08
CA ARG A 230 12.37 -0.84 -16.44
C ARG A 230 13.50 -1.07 -17.45
N HIS A 231 13.21 -1.88 -18.48
CA HIS A 231 14.19 -2.28 -19.51
C HIS A 231 15.47 -2.93 -18.93
N GLY A 232 15.42 -3.43 -17.70
CA GLY A 232 16.55 -4.06 -17.03
C GLY A 232 16.75 -5.51 -17.47
N SER A 233 18.02 -5.90 -17.60
CA SER A 233 18.43 -7.30 -17.71
C SER A 233 18.17 -8.07 -16.42
N ARG A 234 18.18 -9.41 -16.50
CA ARG A 234 18.09 -10.29 -15.31
C ARG A 234 19.14 -9.93 -14.24
N GLY A 235 20.38 -9.64 -14.65
CA GLY A 235 21.44 -9.23 -13.74
C GLY A 235 21.14 -7.92 -13.00
N GLN A 236 20.59 -6.93 -13.70
CA GLN A 236 20.21 -5.65 -13.09
C GLN A 236 19.01 -5.78 -12.13
N ILE A 237 18.05 -6.66 -12.45
CA ILE A 237 16.92 -6.95 -11.53
C ILE A 237 17.44 -7.61 -10.25
N LEU A 238 18.35 -8.58 -10.38
CA LEU A 238 18.98 -9.23 -9.23
C LEU A 238 19.81 -8.23 -8.42
N ASP A 239 20.60 -7.36 -9.07
CA ASP A 239 21.38 -6.32 -8.38
C ASP A 239 20.50 -5.34 -7.60
N ALA A 240 19.31 -5.03 -8.12
CA ALA A 240 18.34 -4.19 -7.43
C ALA A 240 17.63 -4.91 -6.26
N SER A 241 17.77 -6.22 -6.11
CA SER A 241 17.11 -6.98 -5.03
C SER A 241 17.69 -6.65 -3.66
N LEU A 242 16.84 -6.65 -2.63
CA LEU A 242 17.26 -6.51 -1.23
C LEU A 242 18.34 -7.54 -0.83
N ARG A 243 18.35 -8.74 -1.44
CA ARG A 243 19.38 -9.76 -1.21
C ARG A 243 20.80 -9.32 -1.61
N ARG A 244 20.93 -8.28 -2.44
CA ARG A 244 22.20 -7.68 -2.87
C ARG A 244 22.60 -6.46 -2.05
N SER A 245 21.77 -6.05 -1.10
CA SER A 245 22.09 -4.98 -0.17
C SER A 245 23.18 -5.40 0.81
N ASN A 246 24.03 -4.45 1.22
CA ASN A 246 24.96 -4.64 2.33
C ASN A 246 24.24 -4.94 3.66
N LEU A 247 22.98 -4.52 3.80
CA LEU A 247 22.14 -4.76 4.98
C LEU A 247 21.70 -6.21 5.10
N TRP A 248 21.65 -6.96 4.00
CA TRP A 248 21.12 -8.33 3.99
C TRP A 248 21.85 -9.24 4.97
N GLY A 249 23.19 -9.18 5.01
CA GLY A 249 24.01 -9.97 5.93
C GLY A 249 23.86 -9.57 7.40
N CYS A 250 23.30 -8.39 7.69
CA CYS A 250 23.02 -7.93 9.05
C CYS A 250 21.61 -8.34 9.52
N MET A 251 20.76 -8.89 8.63
CA MET A 251 19.40 -9.25 8.97
C MET A 251 19.35 -10.62 9.66
N ARG A 252 18.61 -10.69 10.75
CA ARG A 252 18.18 -11.94 11.36
C ARG A 252 17.01 -12.51 10.56
N HIS A 253 17.24 -13.62 9.86
CA HIS A 253 16.22 -14.29 9.05
C HIS A 253 15.35 -15.21 9.91
N LEU A 254 14.05 -14.96 9.91
CA LEU A 254 13.04 -15.76 10.61
C LEU A 254 12.10 -16.35 9.56
N GLN A 255 11.93 -17.68 9.58
CA GLN A 255 11.17 -18.38 8.56
C GLN A 255 9.80 -18.81 9.09
N LEU A 256 8.75 -18.51 8.34
CA LEU A 256 7.41 -19.05 8.53
C LEU A 256 7.15 -20.07 7.41
N VAL A 257 6.94 -21.33 7.77
CA VAL A 257 6.74 -22.43 6.84
C VAL A 257 5.30 -22.94 6.81
N ARG A 258 4.56 -22.82 7.93
CA ARG A 258 3.18 -23.33 7.99
C ARG A 258 2.21 -22.45 7.19
N ASN A 259 1.60 -23.01 6.14
CA ASN A 259 0.53 -22.35 5.42
C ASN A 259 -0.75 -22.31 6.28
N MET A 260 -1.29 -21.11 6.50
CA MET A 260 -2.49 -20.88 7.30
C MET A 260 -3.72 -20.59 6.43
N ARG A 261 -3.54 -20.30 5.13
CA ARG A 261 -4.63 -19.90 4.22
C ARG A 261 -5.28 -21.11 3.54
N ALA A 262 -4.48 -22.07 3.10
CA ALA A 262 -4.93 -23.25 2.36
C ALA A 262 -4.71 -24.54 3.16
N GLN A 263 -4.92 -24.50 4.48
CA GLN A 263 -4.71 -25.65 5.38
C GLN A 263 -5.53 -26.89 4.99
N ASN A 264 -6.69 -26.68 4.38
CA ASN A 264 -7.59 -27.75 3.96
C ASN A 264 -7.21 -28.35 2.60
N ASP A 265 -6.17 -27.82 1.93
CA ASP A 265 -5.68 -28.33 0.65
C ASP A 265 -4.14 -28.46 0.67
N PRO A 266 -3.60 -29.50 1.34
CA PRO A 266 -2.16 -29.69 1.45
C PRO A 266 -1.48 -29.90 0.10
N TRP A 267 -2.17 -30.56 -0.84
CA TRP A 267 -1.64 -30.80 -2.18
C TRP A 267 -1.43 -29.49 -2.92
N PHE A 268 -2.41 -28.57 -2.88
CA PHE A 268 -2.28 -27.27 -3.52
C PHE A 268 -1.18 -26.41 -2.89
N VAL A 269 -1.03 -26.47 -1.56
CA VAL A 269 0.07 -25.79 -0.86
C VAL A 269 1.42 -26.30 -1.34
N GLU A 270 1.60 -27.62 -1.44
CA GLU A 270 2.84 -28.22 -1.89
C GLU A 270 3.14 -27.87 -3.36
N TYR A 271 2.12 -27.94 -4.22
CA TYR A 271 2.21 -27.55 -5.63
C TYR A 271 2.66 -26.10 -5.80
N LEU A 272 2.04 -25.15 -5.08
CA LEU A 272 2.46 -23.75 -5.11
C LEU A 272 3.91 -23.54 -4.63
N LEU A 273 4.36 -24.32 -3.63
CA LEU A 273 5.74 -24.26 -3.16
C LEU A 273 6.73 -24.81 -4.20
N ARG A 274 6.39 -25.90 -4.89
CA ARG A 274 7.23 -26.43 -5.97
C ARG A 274 7.36 -25.45 -7.13
N ILE A 275 6.26 -24.78 -7.52
CA ILE A 275 6.30 -23.69 -8.50
C ILE A 275 7.20 -22.55 -8.00
N GLY A 276 6.97 -22.05 -6.79
CA GLY A 276 7.70 -20.90 -6.24
C GLY A 276 9.20 -21.17 -6.05
N ASN A 277 9.58 -22.42 -5.79
CA ASN A 277 10.97 -22.85 -5.67
C ASN A 277 11.61 -23.23 -7.02
N GLY A 278 10.84 -23.27 -8.11
CA GLY A 278 11.32 -23.68 -9.43
C GLY A 278 11.67 -25.17 -9.51
N THR A 279 10.98 -26.01 -8.74
CA THR A 279 11.19 -27.48 -8.70
C THR A 279 10.02 -28.26 -9.30
N GLU A 280 8.98 -27.57 -9.77
CA GLU A 280 7.88 -28.22 -10.51
C GLU A 280 8.37 -28.73 -11.87
N GLU A 281 7.79 -29.81 -12.35
CA GLU A 281 8.12 -30.37 -13.65
C GLU A 281 7.77 -29.38 -14.77
N ILE A 282 8.71 -29.24 -15.70
CA ILE A 282 8.58 -28.41 -16.89
C ILE A 282 8.64 -29.30 -18.14
N ASN A 283 7.91 -28.91 -19.17
CA ASN A 283 8.01 -29.54 -20.48
C ASN A 283 9.30 -29.12 -21.22
N ASP A 284 9.52 -29.66 -22.43
CA ASP A 284 10.69 -29.35 -23.27
C ASP A 284 10.82 -27.86 -23.63
N ASN A 285 9.74 -27.09 -23.54
CA ASN A 285 9.73 -25.64 -23.78
C ASN A 285 10.06 -24.82 -22.52
N GLY A 286 10.16 -25.47 -21.36
CA GLY A 286 10.37 -24.83 -20.07
C GLY A 286 9.08 -24.32 -19.42
N ASP A 287 7.92 -24.75 -19.89
CA ASP A 287 6.62 -24.36 -19.33
C ASP A 287 6.12 -25.39 -18.31
N ILE A 288 5.44 -24.89 -17.29
CA ILE A 288 4.76 -25.72 -16.28
C ILE A 288 3.41 -26.17 -16.83
N HIS A 289 3.13 -27.46 -16.77
CA HIS A 289 1.82 -27.98 -17.13
C HIS A 289 0.83 -27.79 -15.97
N LEU A 290 -0.21 -26.99 -16.19
CA LEU A 290 -1.24 -26.78 -15.19
C LEU A 290 -2.17 -28.00 -15.10
N PRO A 291 -2.57 -28.43 -13.89
CA PRO A 291 -3.55 -29.50 -13.71
C PRO A 291 -4.89 -29.22 -14.41
N ASP A 292 -5.42 -30.20 -15.14
CA ASP A 292 -6.65 -30.04 -15.95
C ASP A 292 -7.86 -29.58 -15.11
N ASN A 293 -7.93 -29.96 -13.84
CA ASN A 293 -9.02 -29.61 -12.94
C ASN A 293 -9.05 -28.12 -12.54
N ILE A 294 -7.99 -27.36 -12.80
CA ILE A 294 -7.94 -25.91 -12.57
C ILE A 294 -7.84 -25.10 -13.87
N CYS A 295 -7.95 -25.76 -15.03
CA CYS A 295 -7.91 -25.15 -16.34
C CYS A 295 -9.31 -25.00 -16.95
N VAL A 296 -9.55 -23.87 -17.62
CA VAL A 296 -10.65 -23.74 -18.57
C VAL A 296 -10.11 -24.17 -19.94
N PRO A 297 -10.76 -25.11 -20.65
CA PRO A 297 -10.27 -25.59 -21.95
C PRO A 297 -10.09 -24.46 -22.96
N TYR A 298 -8.89 -24.35 -23.52
CA TYR A 298 -8.58 -23.42 -24.60
C TYR A 298 -8.81 -24.10 -25.95
N THR A 299 -9.64 -23.50 -26.80
CA THR A 299 -10.02 -24.02 -28.11
C THR A 299 -9.42 -23.22 -29.27
N GLY A 300 -8.87 -22.03 -29.00
CA GLY A 300 -8.35 -21.11 -30.01
C GLY A 300 -9.41 -20.15 -30.58
N ASP A 301 -10.66 -20.27 -30.11
CA ASP A 301 -11.78 -19.48 -30.58
C ASP A 301 -11.88 -18.14 -29.85
N ASP A 302 -12.43 -17.12 -30.52
CA ASP A 302 -12.70 -15.80 -29.92
C ASP A 302 -13.59 -15.86 -28.67
N SER A 303 -14.34 -16.95 -28.51
CA SER A 303 -15.23 -17.23 -27.38
C SER A 303 -14.52 -17.74 -26.12
N ASP A 304 -13.24 -18.11 -26.17
CA ASP A 304 -12.55 -18.70 -25.02
C ASP A 304 -12.45 -17.73 -23.84
N LEU A 305 -12.27 -16.44 -24.12
CA LEU A 305 -12.29 -15.41 -23.09
C LEU A 305 -13.67 -15.28 -22.45
N ASP A 306 -14.72 -15.43 -23.24
CA ASP A 306 -16.10 -15.38 -22.76
C ASP A 306 -16.41 -16.59 -21.87
N LYS A 307 -15.93 -17.79 -22.24
CA LYS A 307 -16.00 -19.00 -21.39
C LYS A 307 -15.27 -18.81 -20.07
N LEU A 308 -14.09 -18.19 -20.07
CA LEU A 308 -13.36 -17.87 -18.84
C LEU A 308 -14.18 -16.92 -17.95
N MET A 309 -14.73 -15.85 -18.53
CA MET A 309 -15.57 -14.89 -17.79
C MET A 309 -16.79 -15.58 -17.17
N GLU A 310 -17.46 -16.46 -17.91
CA GLU A 310 -18.62 -17.23 -17.43
C GLU A 310 -18.26 -18.27 -16.38
N SER A 311 -17.09 -18.90 -16.48
CA SER A 311 -16.59 -19.83 -15.46
C SER A 311 -16.35 -19.14 -14.12
N VAL A 312 -15.85 -17.89 -14.15
CA VAL A 312 -15.56 -17.11 -12.94
C VAL A 312 -16.83 -16.44 -12.41
N TYR A 313 -17.67 -15.88 -13.29
CA TYR A 313 -18.88 -15.13 -12.96
C TYR A 313 -20.15 -15.74 -13.61
N PRO A 314 -20.57 -16.97 -13.24
CA PRO A 314 -21.66 -17.67 -13.91
C PRO A 314 -23.03 -16.99 -13.74
N THR A 315 -23.28 -16.37 -12.58
CA THR A 315 -24.57 -15.73 -12.24
C THR A 315 -24.38 -14.23 -12.00
N LEU A 316 -23.59 -13.56 -12.85
CA LEU A 316 -23.24 -12.14 -12.66
C LEU A 316 -24.47 -11.27 -12.45
N ASN A 317 -25.49 -11.41 -13.30
CA ASN A 317 -26.69 -10.57 -13.30
C ASN A 317 -27.60 -10.81 -12.09
N ASP A 318 -27.71 -12.05 -11.63
CA ASP A 318 -28.57 -12.41 -10.49
C ASP A 318 -27.96 -11.96 -9.15
N CYS A 319 -26.63 -11.79 -9.12
CA CYS A 319 -25.87 -11.47 -7.91
C CYS A 319 -25.29 -10.06 -7.89
N LEU A 320 -25.70 -9.16 -8.80
CA LEU A 320 -25.16 -7.79 -8.88
C LEU A 320 -25.34 -6.99 -7.58
N ALA A 321 -26.41 -7.25 -6.83
CA ALA A 321 -26.68 -6.57 -5.58
C ALA A 321 -25.84 -7.11 -4.41
N ASP A 322 -25.28 -8.32 -4.51
CA ASP A 322 -24.46 -8.92 -3.46
C ASP A 322 -22.98 -8.50 -3.60
N PRO A 323 -22.47 -7.63 -2.69
CA PRO A 323 -21.08 -7.20 -2.74
C PRO A 323 -20.12 -8.37 -2.55
N ASN A 324 -20.50 -9.41 -1.80
CA ASN A 324 -19.63 -10.55 -1.52
C ASN A 324 -19.42 -11.39 -2.78
N TYR A 325 -20.45 -11.58 -3.60
CA TYR A 325 -20.35 -12.32 -4.86
C TYR A 325 -19.29 -11.70 -5.79
N ILE A 326 -19.37 -10.38 -5.99
CA ILE A 326 -18.49 -9.65 -6.90
C ILE A 326 -17.05 -9.60 -6.35
N THR A 327 -16.89 -9.40 -5.04
CA THR A 327 -15.58 -9.14 -4.43
C THR A 327 -14.79 -10.39 -4.07
N SER A 328 -15.44 -11.55 -3.98
CA SER A 328 -14.81 -12.86 -3.75
C SER A 328 -14.17 -13.46 -5.00
N ARG A 329 -14.33 -12.83 -6.16
CA ARG A 329 -13.86 -13.31 -7.47
C ARG A 329 -12.95 -12.27 -8.11
N ALA A 330 -11.97 -12.73 -8.88
CA ALA A 330 -11.10 -11.88 -9.67
C ALA A 330 -10.58 -12.62 -10.89
N ILE A 331 -10.39 -11.89 -11.98
CA ILE A 331 -9.62 -12.33 -13.15
C ILE A 331 -8.31 -11.56 -13.12
N LEU A 332 -7.19 -12.28 -13.16
CA LEU A 332 -5.85 -11.70 -13.17
C LEU A 332 -5.22 -11.94 -14.53
N SER A 333 -4.45 -10.96 -15.01
CA SER A 333 -3.65 -11.09 -16.23
C SER A 333 -2.29 -10.45 -16.02
N THR A 334 -1.30 -10.88 -16.81
CA THR A 334 0.10 -10.45 -16.70
C THR A 334 0.35 -9.05 -17.26
N ARG A 335 -0.55 -8.53 -18.10
CA ARG A 335 -0.41 -7.22 -18.74
C ARG A 335 -1.67 -6.36 -18.55
N ASN A 336 -1.45 -5.06 -18.35
CA ASN A 336 -2.54 -4.10 -18.15
C ASN A 336 -3.47 -3.99 -19.36
N ASP A 337 -2.95 -4.06 -20.59
CA ASP A 337 -3.77 -4.01 -21.81
C ASP A 337 -4.73 -5.20 -21.93
N CYS A 338 -4.30 -6.39 -21.50
CA CYS A 338 -5.20 -7.54 -21.37
C CYS A 338 -6.26 -7.31 -20.29
N VAL A 339 -5.87 -6.76 -19.12
CA VAL A 339 -6.81 -6.42 -18.04
C VAL A 339 -7.85 -5.40 -18.52
N ASP A 340 -7.43 -4.37 -19.25
CA ASP A 340 -8.32 -3.33 -19.77
C ASP A 340 -9.33 -3.91 -20.78
N ASN A 341 -8.89 -4.79 -21.68
CA ASN A 341 -9.79 -5.50 -22.60
C ASN A 341 -10.83 -6.36 -21.86
N ILE A 342 -10.37 -7.13 -20.87
CA ILE A 342 -11.25 -7.96 -20.03
C ILE A 342 -12.27 -7.09 -19.30
N ASN A 343 -11.83 -5.99 -18.67
CA ASN A 343 -12.70 -5.09 -17.95
C ASN A 343 -13.73 -4.40 -18.87
N LEU A 344 -13.35 -4.03 -20.09
CA LEU A 344 -14.25 -3.47 -21.10
C LEU A 344 -15.32 -4.49 -21.53
N LYS A 345 -14.92 -5.74 -21.81
CA LYS A 345 -15.91 -6.80 -22.09
C LYS A 345 -16.82 -7.08 -20.89
N MET A 346 -16.26 -7.07 -19.68
CA MET A 346 -17.04 -7.31 -18.47
C MET A 346 -18.05 -6.19 -18.19
N ILE A 347 -17.69 -4.91 -18.35
CA ILE A 347 -18.61 -3.80 -18.08
C ILE A 347 -19.83 -3.84 -19.01
N ASP A 348 -19.67 -4.30 -20.26
CA ASP A 348 -20.77 -4.49 -21.19
C ASP A 348 -21.77 -5.56 -20.72
N ARG A 349 -21.32 -6.55 -19.95
CA ARG A 349 -22.16 -7.61 -19.36
C ARG A 349 -22.98 -7.14 -18.14
N PHE A 350 -22.60 -6.06 -17.46
CA PHE A 350 -23.39 -5.51 -16.34
C PHE A 350 -24.70 -4.90 -16.84
N GLN A 351 -25.80 -5.17 -16.14
CA GLN A 351 -27.10 -4.51 -16.41
C GLN A 351 -27.10 -3.05 -15.94
N GLY A 352 -27.96 -2.24 -16.55
CA GLY A 352 -28.14 -0.83 -16.22
C GLY A 352 -27.49 0.14 -17.22
N GLU A 353 -27.79 1.43 -17.04
CA GLU A 353 -27.24 2.50 -17.87
C GLU A 353 -25.74 2.70 -17.60
N GLU A 354 -24.96 2.89 -18.67
CA GLU A 354 -23.55 3.24 -18.56
C GLU A 354 -23.38 4.74 -18.27
N MET A 355 -22.48 5.05 -17.34
CA MET A 355 -21.98 6.41 -17.12
C MET A 355 -20.55 6.50 -17.63
N VAL A 356 -20.27 7.51 -18.45
CA VAL A 356 -18.95 7.73 -19.05
C VAL A 356 -18.37 9.04 -18.52
N TYR A 357 -17.22 8.93 -17.84
CA TYR A 357 -16.44 10.09 -17.44
C TYR A 357 -15.27 10.28 -18.41
N HIS A 358 -15.12 11.51 -18.90
CA HIS A 358 -14.00 11.91 -19.77
C HIS A 358 -12.98 12.72 -18.98
N SER A 359 -11.69 12.40 -19.14
CA SER A 359 -10.62 13.26 -18.62
C SER A 359 -10.53 14.56 -19.42
N PHE A 360 -10.00 15.59 -18.75
CA PHE A 360 -9.62 16.86 -19.36
C PHE A 360 -8.10 16.93 -19.36
N ASP A 361 -7.48 16.68 -20.52
CA ASP A 361 -6.04 16.56 -20.64
C ASP A 361 -5.44 17.77 -21.36
N SER A 362 -4.34 18.30 -20.82
CA SER A 362 -3.56 19.39 -21.40
C SER A 362 -2.07 19.18 -21.15
N ALA A 363 -1.22 19.49 -22.13
CA ALA A 363 0.22 19.50 -21.96
C ALA A 363 0.67 20.81 -21.30
N GLU A 364 1.43 20.72 -20.20
CA GLU A 364 2.15 21.86 -19.65
C GLU A 364 3.33 22.21 -20.58
N ASP A 365 3.66 23.50 -20.72
CA ASP A 365 4.77 24.00 -21.55
C ASP A 365 4.72 23.61 -23.04
N ASP A 366 3.51 23.55 -23.63
CA ASP A 366 3.31 23.37 -25.07
C ASP A 366 2.80 24.64 -25.79
N PRO A 367 3.65 25.69 -25.94
CA PRO A 367 3.23 26.97 -26.51
C PRO A 367 2.82 26.89 -27.99
N HIS A 368 3.15 25.79 -28.68
CA HIS A 368 2.85 25.61 -30.10
C HIS A 368 1.82 24.49 -30.37
N ASN A 369 1.18 23.94 -29.34
CA ASN A 369 0.22 22.82 -29.44
C ASN A 369 0.78 21.62 -30.23
N TYR A 370 2.04 21.26 -30.00
CA TYR A 370 2.69 20.09 -30.59
C TYR A 370 2.01 18.78 -30.19
N TYR A 371 1.26 18.75 -29.09
CA TYR A 371 0.53 17.57 -28.62
C TYR A 371 -0.98 17.70 -28.87
N PRO A 372 -1.52 17.11 -29.95
CA PRO A 372 -2.95 17.15 -30.21
C PRO A 372 -3.74 16.48 -29.08
N PRO A 373 -4.97 16.95 -28.76
CA PRO A 373 -5.83 16.31 -27.77
C PRO A 373 -6.06 14.82 -28.03
N LYS A 374 -6.17 14.42 -29.31
CA LYS A 374 -6.29 13.01 -29.69
C LYS A 374 -5.11 12.16 -29.24
N PHE A 375 -3.89 12.71 -29.24
CA PHE A 375 -2.71 12.02 -28.73
C PHE A 375 -2.75 11.95 -27.19
N LEU A 376 -3.09 13.05 -26.52
CA LEU A 376 -3.20 13.08 -25.06
C LEU A 376 -4.21 12.06 -24.53
N ASN A 377 -5.35 11.91 -25.21
CA ASN A 377 -6.40 10.95 -24.86
C ASN A 377 -5.95 9.48 -24.99
N THR A 378 -4.82 9.20 -25.67
CA THR A 378 -4.24 7.84 -25.73
C THR A 378 -3.30 7.54 -24.57
N LEU A 379 -2.92 8.55 -23.78
CA LEU A 379 -2.00 8.38 -22.68
C LEU A 379 -2.74 7.84 -21.45
N THR A 380 -2.19 6.79 -20.85
CA THR A 380 -2.66 6.21 -19.58
C THR A 380 -1.54 6.30 -18.54
N PRO A 381 -1.23 7.51 -18.03
CA PRO A 381 -0.16 7.69 -17.06
C PRO A 381 -0.43 6.90 -15.76
N TYR A 382 0.65 6.45 -15.12
CA TYR A 382 0.54 5.63 -13.90
C TYR A 382 -0.24 6.33 -12.79
N GLY A 383 -1.16 5.58 -12.19
CA GLY A 383 -2.01 6.08 -11.10
C GLY A 383 -3.11 7.00 -11.57
N LEU A 384 -3.42 7.09 -12.87
CA LEU A 384 -4.60 7.77 -13.39
C LEU A 384 -5.53 6.78 -14.10
N PRO A 385 -6.85 7.01 -14.05
CA PRO A 385 -7.77 6.28 -14.92
C PRO A 385 -7.52 6.62 -16.39
N PRO A 386 -7.98 5.79 -17.34
CA PRO A 386 -7.95 6.11 -18.76
C PRO A 386 -8.79 7.34 -19.09
N HIS A 387 -8.54 7.95 -20.26
CA HIS A 387 -9.29 9.12 -20.73
C HIS A 387 -10.80 8.91 -20.73
N MET A 388 -11.25 7.72 -21.13
CA MET A 388 -12.66 7.32 -21.11
C MET A 388 -12.86 6.27 -20.03
N LEU A 389 -13.47 6.66 -18.92
CA LEU A 389 -13.81 5.77 -17.82
C LEU A 389 -15.30 5.39 -17.88
N LYS A 390 -15.59 4.17 -18.33
CA LYS A 390 -16.94 3.60 -18.39
C LYS A 390 -17.28 2.87 -17.09
N LEU A 391 -18.41 3.19 -16.48
CA LEU A 391 -18.87 2.61 -15.22
C LEU A 391 -20.36 2.29 -15.27
N LYS A 392 -20.79 1.33 -14.44
CA LYS A 392 -22.21 0.98 -14.22
C LYS A 392 -22.48 0.82 -12.73
N ILE A 393 -23.74 0.97 -12.32
CA ILE A 393 -24.13 0.74 -10.93
C ILE A 393 -23.79 -0.72 -10.55
N ASN A 394 -23.28 -0.90 -9.34
CA ASN A 394 -22.81 -2.16 -8.77
C ASN A 394 -21.53 -2.76 -9.38
N CYS A 395 -20.87 -2.08 -10.33
CA CYS A 395 -19.58 -2.57 -10.81
C CYS A 395 -18.48 -2.37 -9.74
N PRO A 396 -17.55 -3.34 -9.60
CA PRO A 396 -16.39 -3.16 -8.73
C PRO A 396 -15.39 -2.23 -9.40
N ILE A 397 -14.76 -1.35 -8.61
CA ILE A 397 -13.65 -0.50 -9.06
C ILE A 397 -12.51 -0.57 -8.04
N ILE A 398 -11.32 -0.18 -8.48
CA ILE A 398 -10.14 -0.04 -7.62
C ILE A 398 -9.63 1.38 -7.66
N LEU A 399 -9.35 1.95 -6.49
CA LEU A 399 -8.80 3.30 -6.42
C LEU A 399 -7.33 3.29 -6.84
N LEU A 400 -6.91 4.18 -7.74
CA LEU A 400 -5.53 4.20 -8.28
C LEU A 400 -4.60 5.19 -7.55
N ARG A 401 -5.13 5.96 -6.59
CA ARG A 401 -4.40 7.03 -5.89
C ARG A 401 -4.70 7.03 -4.40
N ASN A 402 -3.76 7.59 -3.65
CA ASN A 402 -3.99 7.93 -2.25
C ASN A 402 -4.77 9.25 -2.19
N ILE A 403 -6.03 9.19 -1.80
CA ILE A 403 -6.88 10.38 -1.58
C ILE A 403 -6.92 10.68 -0.09
N ASP A 404 -7.36 9.69 0.70
CA ASP A 404 -7.45 9.79 2.15
C ASP A 404 -7.14 8.42 2.79
N PRO A 405 -5.84 8.07 2.92
CA PRO A 405 -5.44 6.78 3.50
C PRO A 405 -5.93 6.57 4.93
N ALA A 406 -6.15 7.64 5.71
CA ALA A 406 -6.60 7.53 7.09
C ALA A 406 -8.05 7.03 7.20
N ASN A 407 -8.85 7.25 6.15
CA ASN A 407 -10.22 6.77 6.03
C ASN A 407 -10.36 5.61 5.02
N GLY A 408 -9.26 4.93 4.70
CA GLY A 408 -9.27 3.75 3.83
C GLY A 408 -9.32 4.05 2.32
N LEU A 409 -9.17 5.31 1.88
CA LEU A 409 -9.15 5.69 0.47
C LEU A 409 -7.71 5.80 -0.05
N CYS A 410 -7.08 4.65 -0.26
CA CYS A 410 -5.72 4.54 -0.75
C CYS A 410 -5.63 3.79 -2.08
N ASN A 411 -4.49 3.88 -2.75
CA ASN A 411 -4.25 3.12 -3.97
C ASN A 411 -4.39 1.61 -3.69
N GLY A 412 -5.31 0.97 -4.40
CA GLY A 412 -5.64 -0.44 -4.24
C GLY A 412 -6.94 -0.70 -3.46
N THR A 413 -7.55 0.32 -2.85
CA THR A 413 -8.84 0.17 -2.17
C THR A 413 -9.89 -0.31 -3.18
N ARG A 414 -10.54 -1.44 -2.88
CA ARG A 414 -11.64 -1.98 -3.67
C ARG A 414 -12.94 -1.33 -3.23
N LEU A 415 -13.74 -0.93 -4.21
CA LEU A 415 -14.97 -0.19 -4.03
C LEU A 415 -16.06 -0.76 -4.96
N VAL A 416 -17.32 -0.50 -4.63
CA VAL A 416 -18.46 -0.80 -5.52
C VAL A 416 -19.22 0.49 -5.80
N VAL A 417 -19.55 0.73 -7.06
CA VAL A 417 -20.30 1.92 -7.48
C VAL A 417 -21.75 1.81 -7.04
N ARG A 418 -22.27 2.84 -6.38
CA ARG A 418 -23.66 2.93 -5.89
C ARG A 418 -24.47 4.03 -6.57
N GLY A 419 -23.81 4.99 -7.20
CA GLY A 419 -24.47 6.06 -7.93
C GLY A 419 -23.50 6.98 -8.64
N PHE A 420 -24.06 7.86 -9.46
CA PHE A 420 -23.30 8.80 -10.27
C PHE A 420 -23.78 10.22 -10.02
N GLN A 421 -22.83 11.15 -9.98
CA GLN A 421 -23.07 12.58 -10.11
C GLN A 421 -22.25 13.12 -11.28
N LYS A 422 -22.51 14.37 -11.67
CA LYS A 422 -21.84 15.01 -12.81
C LYS A 422 -20.31 14.94 -12.74
N ASN A 423 -19.74 15.21 -11.56
CA ASN A 423 -18.30 15.22 -11.32
C ASN A 423 -17.95 14.47 -10.02
N ALA A 424 -18.71 13.44 -9.67
CA ALA A 424 -18.40 12.60 -8.52
C ALA A 424 -19.01 11.21 -8.69
N ILE A 425 -18.37 10.20 -8.11
CA ILE A 425 -18.82 8.82 -8.12
C ILE A 425 -19.17 8.42 -6.67
N ASP A 426 -20.40 7.98 -6.45
CA ASP A 426 -20.85 7.46 -5.17
C ASP A 426 -20.47 5.99 -5.07
N VAL A 427 -19.66 5.66 -4.06
CA VAL A 427 -19.03 4.36 -3.90
C VAL A 427 -19.15 3.85 -2.48
N GLU A 428 -19.08 2.54 -2.34
CA GLU A 428 -19.00 1.86 -1.05
C GLU A 428 -17.67 1.09 -0.94
N ILE A 429 -16.96 1.26 0.18
CA ILE A 429 -15.75 0.47 0.47
C ILE A 429 -16.17 -0.96 0.79
N VAL A 430 -15.60 -1.94 0.10
CA VAL A 430 -16.00 -3.35 0.28
C VAL A 430 -15.08 -4.16 1.18
N LEU A 431 -13.81 -3.78 1.32
CA LEU A 431 -12.81 -4.55 2.07
C LEU A 431 -12.09 -3.68 3.11
N GLY A 432 -11.54 -4.34 4.14
CA GLY A 432 -10.73 -3.71 5.18
C GLY A 432 -11.55 -3.09 6.31
N GLN A 433 -10.86 -2.37 7.21
CA GLN A 433 -11.42 -1.77 8.42
C GLN A 433 -12.57 -0.78 8.14
N HIS A 434 -12.56 -0.16 6.97
CA HIS A 434 -13.57 0.82 6.53
C HIS A 434 -14.67 0.21 5.66
N SER A 435 -14.80 -1.12 5.60
CA SER A 435 -15.85 -1.80 4.83
C SER A 435 -17.25 -1.29 5.19
N ARG A 436 -18.14 -1.24 4.19
CA ARG A 436 -19.51 -0.69 4.23
C ARG A 436 -19.61 0.82 4.42
N THR A 437 -18.50 1.55 4.37
CA THR A 437 -18.51 3.02 4.39
C THR A 437 -18.83 3.54 3.00
N ARG A 438 -19.83 4.43 2.91
CA ARG A 438 -20.22 5.13 1.68
C ARG A 438 -19.44 6.44 1.54
N VAL A 439 -18.87 6.68 0.37
CA VAL A 439 -17.95 7.79 0.10
C VAL A 439 -18.24 8.36 -1.29
N LEU A 440 -18.00 9.66 -1.48
CA LEU A 440 -18.00 10.30 -2.79
C LEU A 440 -16.55 10.46 -3.26
N LEU A 441 -16.22 9.87 -4.42
CA LEU A 441 -14.97 10.13 -5.12
C LEU A 441 -15.14 11.32 -6.06
N PRO A 442 -14.24 12.31 -6.04
CA PRO A 442 -14.27 13.45 -6.95
C PRO A 442 -13.82 13.08 -8.37
#